data_AF-A0A519RL98-F1
#
_entry.id   AF-A0A519RL98-F1
#
_cell.length_a   1.000
_cell.length_b   1.000
_cell.length_c   1.000
_cell.angle_alpha   90.00
_cell.angle_beta   90.00
_cell.angle_gamma   90.00
#
_symmetry.space_group_name_H-M   'P 1'
#
loop_
_entity.id
_entity.type
_entity.pdbx_description
1 polymer ?
#
loop_
_entity_poly.entity_id
_entity_poly.type
_entity_poly.pdbx_seq_one_letter_code
_entity_poly.pdbx_strand_id
1 'polypeptide(L)'
;MVSIGLTQLQYHGQAARHGRIAKHGVVVKGEAKYVERETGYVDFSFVTGSGDTIRQSQKCGKSTFETEYSPLLIIYNKEKTDEFDTVHEFSSFNSTYRKIFFFVLYPLFLALFLLLLYRNLTLFVLYFRSKMTLWCL
;
A
#
# COMPACT_ATOMS: atom_id res chain seq x y z
N MET A 1 -13.28 12.57 -10.12
CA MET A 1 -11.97 12.20 -10.71
C MET A 1 -10.87 12.77 -9.83
N VAL A 2 -10.45 12.05 -8.81
CA VAL A 2 -9.33 12.46 -7.94
C VAL A 2 -8.04 12.08 -8.66
N SER A 3 -7.19 13.08 -8.90
CA SER A 3 -6.06 12.96 -9.83
C SER A 3 -5.10 11.85 -9.42
N ILE A 4 -4.81 10.96 -10.37
CA ILE A 4 -3.84 9.86 -10.24
C ILE A 4 -2.46 10.36 -9.75
N GLY A 5 -2.12 11.61 -10.03
CA GLY A 5 -0.87 12.25 -9.59
C GLY A 5 -0.79 12.53 -8.07
N LEU A 6 -1.90 12.94 -7.44
CA LEU A 6 -1.95 13.17 -5.98
C LEU A 6 -1.79 11.85 -5.22
N THR A 7 -2.42 10.79 -5.70
CA THR A 7 -2.33 9.45 -5.10
C THR A 7 -0.92 8.88 -5.21
N GLN A 8 -0.20 9.12 -6.32
CA GLN A 8 1.20 8.71 -6.48
C GLN A 8 2.18 9.49 -5.58
N LEU A 9 1.96 10.80 -5.39
CA LEU A 9 2.76 11.60 -4.47
C LEU A 9 2.56 11.19 -3.00
N GLN A 10 1.31 10.99 -2.59
CA GLN A 10 0.98 10.48 -1.26
C GLN A 10 1.60 9.09 -1.03
N TYR A 11 1.55 8.23 -2.05
CA TYR A 11 2.18 6.91 -2.04
C TYR A 11 3.70 7.00 -1.85
N HIS A 12 4.39 7.86 -2.62
CA HIS A 12 5.84 7.94 -2.56
C HIS A 12 6.33 8.49 -1.21
N GLY A 13 5.56 9.42 -0.62
CA GLY A 13 5.79 9.91 0.74
C GLY A 13 5.64 8.82 1.79
N GLN A 14 4.57 8.00 1.71
CA GLN A 14 4.35 6.89 2.62
C GLN A 14 5.39 5.77 2.46
N ALA A 15 5.81 5.44 1.24
CA ALA A 15 6.87 4.46 0.99
C ALA A 15 8.24 4.91 1.52
N ALA A 16 8.59 6.18 1.32
CA ALA A 16 9.82 6.73 1.88
C ALA A 16 9.79 6.74 3.42
N ARG A 17 8.66 7.11 4.02
CA ARG A 17 8.45 7.07 5.48
C ARG A 17 8.55 5.64 6.02
N HIS A 18 7.85 4.69 5.41
CA HIS A 18 7.91 3.28 5.78
C HIS A 18 9.35 2.74 5.70
N GLY A 19 10.09 3.08 4.64
CA GLY A 19 11.49 2.68 4.49
C GLY A 19 12.42 3.26 5.57
N ARG A 20 12.16 4.48 6.05
CA ARG A 20 12.91 5.07 7.18
C ARG A 20 12.57 4.38 8.50
N ILE A 21 11.30 4.17 8.78
CA ILE A 21 10.83 3.45 9.97
C ILE A 21 11.36 2.00 9.96
N ALA A 22 11.43 1.33 8.80
CA ALA A 22 12.02 0.00 8.68
C ALA A 22 13.51 -0.05 9.03
N LYS A 23 14.26 1.02 8.75
CA LYS A 23 15.70 1.09 9.02
C LYS A 23 16.02 1.53 10.43
N HIS A 24 15.25 2.46 11.01
CA HIS A 24 15.59 3.15 12.27
C HIS A 24 14.46 3.06 13.31
N GLY A 25 13.54 2.11 13.12
CA GLY A 25 12.37 1.90 13.94
C GLY A 25 12.68 1.29 15.30
N VAL A 26 12.10 1.87 16.34
CA VAL A 26 12.09 1.30 17.69
C VAL A 26 10.64 0.97 18.04
N VAL A 27 10.42 -0.26 18.53
CA VAL A 27 9.11 -0.73 18.94
C VAL A 27 8.89 -0.39 20.41
N VAL A 28 7.77 0.26 20.71
CA VAL A 28 7.35 0.59 22.07
C VAL A 28 5.90 0.20 22.30
N LYS A 29 5.56 -0.05 23.57
CA LYS A 29 4.17 -0.20 23.99
C LYS A 29 3.54 1.19 24.05
N GLY A 30 2.42 1.35 23.35
CA GLY A 30 1.58 2.53 23.46
C GLY A 30 0.31 2.23 24.25
N GLU A 31 -0.37 3.29 24.64
CA GLU A 31 -1.74 3.25 25.12
C GLU A 31 -2.67 3.67 23.99
N ALA A 32 -3.71 2.88 23.75
CA ALA A 32 -4.75 3.19 22.79
C ALA A 32 -6.06 3.40 23.54
N LYS A 33 -6.72 4.52 23.30
CA LYS A 33 -8.03 4.81 23.85
C LYS A 33 -9.02 5.02 22.72
N TYR A 34 -10.05 4.19 22.65
CA TYR A 34 -11.16 4.42 21.75
C TYR A 34 -11.98 5.62 22.24
N VAL A 35 -12.22 6.57 21.34
CA VAL A 35 -13.04 7.76 21.58
C VAL A 35 -14.17 7.75 20.56
N GLU A 36 -15.37 7.52 21.05
CA GLU A 36 -16.58 7.52 20.24
C GLU A 36 -16.98 8.96 19.89
N ARG A 37 -16.45 9.47 18.78
CA ARG A 37 -17.00 10.64 18.05
C ARG A 37 -17.88 10.13 16.90
N GLU A 38 -18.51 11.03 16.14
CA GLU A 38 -19.49 10.72 15.05
C GLU A 38 -19.15 9.51 14.15
N THR A 39 -17.88 9.18 13.92
CA THR A 39 -17.46 8.02 13.11
C THR A 39 -16.46 7.07 13.79
N GLY A 40 -16.25 7.20 15.10
CA GLY A 40 -15.23 6.45 15.85
C GLY A 40 -13.80 6.94 15.58
N TYR A 41 -13.07 7.22 16.65
CA TYR A 41 -11.64 7.57 16.61
C TYR A 41 -10.89 6.75 17.65
N VAL A 42 -9.62 6.53 17.41
CA VAL A 42 -8.69 6.00 18.39
C VAL A 42 -7.60 7.03 18.64
N ASP A 43 -7.41 7.35 19.92
CA ASP A 43 -6.33 8.19 20.39
C ASP A 43 -5.19 7.28 20.85
N PHE A 44 -4.06 7.38 20.16
CA PHE A 44 -2.82 6.70 20.52
C PHE A 44 -1.97 7.64 21.35
N SER A 45 -1.33 7.11 22.39
CA SER A 45 -0.25 7.80 23.08
C SER A 45 0.88 6.85 23.39
N PHE A 46 2.12 7.30 23.24
CA PHE A 46 3.29 6.51 23.63
C PHE A 46 4.41 7.42 24.12
N VAL A 47 5.29 6.82 24.91
CA VAL A 47 6.48 7.47 25.43
C VAL A 47 7.69 6.97 24.64
N THR A 48 8.45 7.92 24.10
CA THR A 48 9.70 7.65 23.36
C THR A 48 10.84 7.30 24.32
N GLY A 49 11.95 6.80 23.77
CA GLY A 49 13.16 6.52 24.58
C GLY A 49 13.79 7.77 25.20
N SER A 50 13.47 8.97 24.70
CA SER A 50 13.88 10.27 25.26
C SER A 50 12.96 10.78 26.37
N GLY A 51 11.83 10.10 26.62
CA GLY A 51 10.82 10.52 27.61
C GLY A 51 9.71 11.41 27.04
N ASP A 52 9.76 11.76 25.75
CA ASP A 52 8.72 12.57 25.12
C ASP A 52 7.44 11.75 24.91
N THR A 53 6.29 12.34 25.23
CA THR A 53 4.98 11.74 24.99
C THR A 53 4.41 12.23 23.67
N ILE A 54 4.15 11.31 22.75
CA ILE A 54 3.54 11.62 21.46
C ILE A 54 2.10 11.15 21.47
N ARG A 55 1.20 11.96 20.92
CA ARG A 55 -0.23 11.68 20.83
C ARG A 55 -0.72 11.88 19.40
N GLN A 56 -1.51 10.94 18.90
CA GLN A 56 -2.16 11.05 17.60
C GLN A 56 -3.52 10.39 17.62
N SER A 57 -4.47 11.02 16.92
CA SER A 57 -5.81 10.49 16.73
C SER A 57 -5.96 10.01 15.29
N GLN A 58 -6.49 8.80 15.11
CA GLN A 58 -6.83 8.26 13.80
C GLN A 58 -8.28 7.79 13.79
N LYS A 59 -8.94 7.88 12.64
CA LYS A 59 -10.29 7.37 12.45
C LYS A 59 -10.23 5.84 12.44
N CYS A 60 -10.95 5.19 13.35
CA CYS A 60 -10.97 3.73 13.50
C CYS A 60 -12.36 3.26 13.91
N GLY A 61 -12.81 2.14 13.35
CA GLY A 61 -14.05 1.48 13.79
C GLY A 61 -13.86 0.77 15.12
N LYS A 62 -14.93 0.68 15.92
CA LYS A 62 -14.92 0.03 17.24
C LYS A 62 -14.51 -1.44 17.20
N SER A 63 -15.01 -2.20 16.21
CA SER A 63 -14.67 -3.62 16.05
C SER A 63 -13.19 -3.82 15.72
N THR A 64 -12.63 -2.95 14.86
CA THR A 64 -11.22 -2.98 14.47
C THR A 64 -10.31 -2.65 15.65
N PHE A 65 -10.70 -1.70 16.51
CA PHE A 65 -9.95 -1.34 17.71
C PHE A 65 -9.73 -2.55 18.64
N GLU A 66 -10.78 -3.28 18.94
CA GLU A 66 -10.73 -4.40 19.89
C GLU A 66 -9.88 -5.58 19.37
N THR A 67 -9.88 -5.82 18.06
CA THR A 67 -9.16 -6.94 17.45
C THR A 67 -7.72 -6.62 17.02
N GLU A 68 -7.44 -5.40 16.58
CA GLU A 68 -6.16 -5.05 15.91
C GLU A 68 -5.27 -4.14 16.75
N TYR A 69 -5.83 -3.39 17.69
CA TYR A 69 -5.12 -2.34 18.43
C TYR A 69 -4.95 -2.63 19.93
N SER A 70 -5.35 -3.81 20.40
CA SER A 70 -5.16 -4.27 21.78
C SER A 70 -4.36 -5.58 21.82
N PRO A 71 -3.07 -5.59 22.19
CA PRO A 71 -2.24 -4.50 22.71
C PRO A 71 -1.58 -3.64 21.62
N LEU A 72 -1.55 -2.32 21.83
CA LEU A 72 -0.99 -1.36 20.87
C LEU A 72 0.54 -1.37 20.89
N LEU A 73 1.14 -1.95 19.85
CA LEU A 73 2.57 -1.80 19.56
C LEU A 73 2.75 -0.74 18.48
N ILE A 74 3.57 0.27 18.79
CA ILE A 74 3.93 1.34 17.86
C ILE A 74 5.39 1.18 17.48
N ILE A 75 5.69 1.38 16.20
CA ILE A 75 7.06 1.50 15.69
C ILE A 75 7.28 2.96 15.26
N TYR A 76 8.25 3.62 15.88
CA TYR A 76 8.60 5.02 15.56
C TYR A 76 10.07 5.13 15.14
N ASN A 77 10.37 6.11 14.29
CA ASN A 77 11.74 6.41 13.90
C ASN A 77 12.48 7.13 15.03
N LYS A 78 13.59 6.55 15.51
CA LYS A 78 14.39 7.14 16.61
C LYS A 78 15.00 8.50 16.26
N GLU A 79 15.35 8.73 14.99
CA GLU A 79 15.94 9.99 14.54
C GLU A 79 14.88 11.09 14.36
N LYS A 80 13.62 10.68 14.17
CA LYS A 80 12.53 11.58 13.83
C LYS A 80 11.22 11.05 14.43
N THR A 81 10.97 11.44 15.69
CA THR A 81 9.95 10.82 16.55
C THR A 81 8.51 11.12 16.11
N ASP A 82 8.28 12.16 15.30
CA ASP A 82 6.99 12.44 14.65
C ASP A 82 6.62 11.43 13.55
N GLU A 83 7.58 10.61 13.09
CA GLU A 83 7.33 9.53 12.13
C GLU A 83 7.13 8.19 12.85
N PHE A 84 5.87 7.77 13.01
CA PHE A 84 5.53 6.48 13.59
C PHE A 84 4.31 5.83 12.92
N ASP A 85 4.26 4.50 12.95
CA ASP A 85 3.11 3.72 12.51
C ASP A 85 2.77 2.66 13.55
N THR A 86 1.54 2.16 13.53
CA THR A 86 1.20 0.97 14.32
C THR A 86 1.86 -0.27 13.70
N VAL A 87 2.28 -1.24 14.51
CA VAL A 87 2.91 -2.47 13.99
C VAL A 87 1.98 -3.22 13.04
N HIS A 88 0.67 -3.14 13.26
CA HIS A 88 -0.34 -3.69 12.36
C HIS A 88 -0.32 -3.02 10.98
N GLU A 89 -0.37 -1.69 10.92
CA GLU A 89 -0.29 -0.94 9.65
C GLU A 89 1.07 -1.11 8.97
N PHE A 90 2.15 -1.13 9.76
CA PHE A 90 3.49 -1.35 9.26
C PHE A 90 3.64 -2.73 8.59
N SER A 91 3.15 -3.80 9.23
CA SER A 91 3.22 -5.15 8.67
C SER A 91 2.27 -5.35 7.48
N SER A 92 1.12 -4.69 7.48
CA SER A 92 0.14 -4.77 6.39
C SER A 92 0.49 -3.91 5.17
N PHE A 93 1.47 -3.01 5.28
CA PHE A 93 2.00 -2.19 4.18
C PHE A 93 2.31 -3.05 2.93
N ASN A 94 3.17 -4.08 3.08
CA ASN A 94 3.52 -5.00 1.99
C ASN A 94 2.34 -5.83 1.47
N SER A 95 1.42 -6.22 2.34
CA SER A 95 0.23 -7.01 1.96
C SER A 95 -0.70 -6.21 1.04
N THR A 96 -0.87 -4.92 1.33
CA THR A 96 -1.67 -4.00 0.51
C THR A 96 -1.06 -3.82 -0.88
N TYR A 97 0.26 -3.67 -1.00
CA TYR A 97 0.92 -3.61 -2.31
C TYR A 97 0.79 -4.89 -3.10
N ARG A 98 0.90 -6.04 -2.43
CA ARG A 98 0.70 -7.33 -3.07
C ARG A 98 -0.69 -7.42 -3.69
N LYS A 99 -1.73 -6.98 -2.97
CA LYS A 99 -3.10 -6.93 -3.49
C LYS A 99 -3.22 -6.00 -4.70
N ILE A 100 -2.70 -4.77 -4.63
CA ILE A 100 -2.76 -3.81 -5.74
C ILE A 100 -2.05 -4.38 -6.99
N PHE A 101 -0.88 -4.99 -6.81
CA PHE A 101 -0.15 -5.60 -7.91
C PHE A 101 -0.96 -6.70 -8.60
N PHE A 102 -1.51 -7.65 -7.83
CA PHE A 102 -2.26 -8.79 -8.40
C PHE A 102 -3.62 -8.41 -8.98
N PHE A 103 -4.34 -7.45 -8.39
CA PHE A 103 -5.70 -7.12 -8.83
C PHE A 103 -5.78 -5.98 -9.85
N VAL A 104 -4.75 -5.14 -9.95
CA VAL A 104 -4.77 -3.97 -10.86
C VAL A 104 -3.71 -4.11 -11.95
N LEU A 105 -2.44 -4.23 -11.56
CA LEU A 105 -1.33 -4.21 -12.52
C LEU A 105 -1.25 -5.51 -13.33
N TYR A 106 -1.38 -6.66 -12.67
CA TYR A 106 -1.29 -7.96 -13.31
C TYR A 106 -2.33 -8.18 -14.43
N PRO A 107 -3.64 -7.95 -14.24
CA PRO A 107 -4.62 -8.09 -15.32
C PRO A 107 -4.41 -7.08 -16.44
N LEU A 108 -3.93 -5.86 -16.13
CA LEU A 108 -3.58 -4.86 -17.15
C LEU A 108 -2.45 -5.36 -18.05
N PHE A 109 -1.37 -5.89 -17.46
CA PHE A 109 -0.26 -6.45 -18.23
C PHE A 109 -0.67 -7.70 -19.01
N LEU A 110 -1.51 -8.56 -18.43
CA LEU A 110 -2.04 -9.73 -19.11
C LEU A 110 -2.89 -9.34 -20.32
N ALA A 111 -3.76 -8.35 -20.19
CA ALA A 111 -4.57 -7.83 -21.30
C ALA A 111 -3.69 -7.25 -22.41
N LEU A 112 -2.66 -6.48 -22.05
CA LEU A 112 -1.70 -5.93 -23.01
C LEU A 112 -0.94 -7.06 -23.75
N PHE A 113 -0.50 -8.07 -23.01
CA PHE A 113 0.18 -9.23 -23.58
C PHE A 113 -0.71 -9.99 -24.56
N LEU A 114 -1.97 -10.26 -24.20
CA LEU A 114 -2.94 -10.93 -25.08
C LEU A 114 -3.25 -10.11 -26.35
N LEU A 115 -3.35 -8.79 -26.25
CA LEU A 115 -3.54 -7.90 -27.40
C LEU A 115 -2.34 -7.95 -28.35
N LEU A 116 -1.12 -7.90 -27.81
CA LEU A 116 0.10 -8.02 -28.62
C LEU A 116 0.20 -9.41 -29.26
N LEU A 117 -0.13 -10.48 -28.52
CA LEU A 117 -0.14 -11.84 -29.04
C LEU A 117 -1.15 -11.98 -30.19
N TYR A 118 -2.37 -11.50 -30.00
CA TYR A 118 -3.42 -11.52 -31.03
C TYR A 118 -3.00 -10.74 -32.28
N ARG A 119 -2.40 -9.55 -32.13
CA ARG A 119 -1.89 -8.76 -33.24
C ARG A 119 -0.83 -9.53 -34.03
N ASN A 120 0.13 -10.14 -33.34
CA ASN A 120 1.23 -10.87 -33.99
C ASN A 120 0.72 -12.14 -34.70
N LEU A 121 -0.21 -12.88 -34.08
CA LEU A 121 -0.87 -14.03 -34.72
C LEU A 121 -1.62 -13.61 -36.00
N THR A 122 -2.36 -12.51 -35.93
CA THR A 122 -3.11 -12.00 -37.09
C THR A 122 -2.17 -11.61 -38.24
N LEU A 123 -1.09 -10.88 -37.93
CA LEU A 123 -0.08 -10.52 -38.93
C LEU A 123 0.61 -11.75 -39.52
N PHE A 124 0.92 -12.75 -38.69
CA PHE A 124 1.51 -14.00 -39.13
C PHE A 124 0.60 -14.76 -40.10
N VAL A 125 -0.69 -14.87 -39.77
CA VAL A 125 -1.70 -15.52 -40.64
C VAL A 125 -1.86 -14.76 -41.96
N LEU A 126 -1.95 -13.42 -41.91
CA LEU A 126 -2.05 -12.59 -43.12
C LEU A 126 -0.81 -12.71 -44.01
N TYR A 127 0.39 -12.74 -43.41
CA TYR A 127 1.64 -12.94 -44.13
C TYR A 127 1.65 -14.28 -44.87
N PHE A 128 1.33 -15.38 -44.18
CA PHE A 128 1.26 -16.71 -44.78
C PHE A 128 0.22 -16.79 -45.89
N ARG A 129 -0.96 -16.20 -45.67
CA ARG A 129 -2.02 -16.15 -46.68
C ARG A 129 -1.57 -15.40 -47.94
N SER A 130 -0.90 -14.25 -47.77
CA SER A 130 -0.39 -13.45 -48.91
C SER A 130 0.66 -14.21 -49.72
N LYS A 131 1.56 -14.94 -49.06
CA LYS A 131 2.61 -15.75 -49.68
C LYS A 131 2.03 -16.93 -50.46
N MET A 132 0.99 -17.59 -49.94
CA MET A 132 0.31 -18.67 -50.67
C MET A 132 -0.41 -18.17 -51.93
N THR A 133 -1.08 -17.02 -51.89
CA THR A 133 -1.73 -16.45 -53.08
C THR A 133 -0.77 -16.05 -54.19
N LEU A 134 0.49 -15.69 -53.86
CA LEU A 134 1.50 -15.30 -54.86
C LEU A 134 2.13 -16.50 -55.59
N TRP A 135 1.95 -17.72 -55.08
CA TRP A 135 2.47 -18.95 -55.68
C TRP A 135 1.45 -19.65 -56.59
N CYS A 136 0.21 -19.17 -56.63
CA CYS A 136 -0.85 -19.70 -57.50
C CYS A 136 -1.15 -18.82 -58.73
N LEU A 137 -0.32 -17.81 -58.99
CA LEU A 137 -0.37 -16.90 -60.14
C LEU A 137 0.93 -17.02 -60.94
#